data_AF-A0A6P5GKL5-F1
#
_entry.id   AF-A0A6P5GKL5-F1
#
_cell.length_a   1.000
_cell.length_b   1.000
_cell.length_c   1.000
_cell.angle_alpha   90.00
_cell.angle_beta   90.00
_cell.angle_gamma   90.00
#
_symmetry.space_group_name_H-M   'P 1'
#
loop_
_entity.id
_entity.type
_entity.pdbx_description
1 polymer ?
#
loop_
_entity_poly.entity_id
_entity_poly.type
_entity_poly.pdbx_seq_one_letter_code
_entity_poly.pdbx_strand_id
1 'polypeptide(L)'
;MAFPHSDAQQQHIDTMLKKDKKGRIGRAIAKFFHFSHIPSHAASTPYYRSMIATIQKESLGVEPPTSYEISGKYLDAEVNNIHVWVKNLKQLWEMYGVTLICDSWTGPTKMSIIIFLIYYNGKVIFHKSIDATSRFEDADYIYALLEQVLCEVGKKCVVQVISDNGANYKKAGKLLMQRHPHLFWTSCAAHCINLMMSDFGEINRVKKTIDTAQRISKYLYNHLWIHALMVNFTGRELVRPGITRCATNVIALNSILQNKNGLKSMFASDEWQTSRYASTADEKSIEQIILSAKFWDYMKEIVDIVEALYVVLRLVDQEKIPQMGHAYYKLRMAKDNSKKTNPLWCQSFLKIIDRRWDVQMSRDLHLAGYYLNPSYHHCYNLGFDDELLKALRNVINR
;
A
#
# COMPACT_ATOMS: atom_id res chain seq x y z
N MET A 1 37.48 35.98 -31.76
CA MET A 1 36.46 36.93 -31.30
C MET A 1 36.06 36.52 -29.89
N ALA A 2 36.51 37.28 -28.89
CA ALA A 2 36.12 37.09 -27.50
C ALA A 2 34.77 37.77 -27.27
N PHE A 3 33.81 37.04 -26.71
CA PHE A 3 32.58 37.63 -26.18
C PHE A 3 32.85 38.10 -24.75
N PRO A 4 32.57 39.37 -24.41
CA PRO A 4 32.78 39.88 -23.06
C PRO A 4 31.68 39.41 -22.11
N HIS A 5 32.10 39.31 -20.86
CA HIS A 5 31.38 39.07 -19.61
C HIS A 5 29.86 39.32 -19.61
N SER A 6 29.14 38.35 -19.03
CA SER A 6 27.81 38.59 -18.48
C SER A 6 27.90 39.68 -17.40
N ASP A 7 27.07 40.71 -17.52
CA ASP A 7 26.89 41.75 -16.51
C ASP A 7 26.68 41.12 -15.13
N ALA A 8 27.69 41.27 -14.27
CA ALA A 8 27.56 40.98 -12.86
C ALA A 8 26.64 42.06 -12.26
N GLN A 9 25.33 41.81 -12.25
CA GLN A 9 24.38 42.63 -11.50
C GLN A 9 24.82 42.67 -10.03
N GLN A 10 25.25 43.85 -9.58
CA GLN A 10 25.61 44.11 -8.20
C GLN A 10 24.38 43.87 -7.32
N GLN A 11 24.39 42.77 -6.57
CA GLN A 11 23.28 42.42 -5.69
C GLN A 11 23.20 43.44 -4.55
N HIS A 12 22.00 44.00 -4.31
CA HIS A 12 21.73 44.96 -3.23
C HIS A 12 22.29 44.45 -1.90
N ILE A 13 22.91 45.33 -1.08
CA ILE A 13 23.58 44.97 0.19
C ILE A 13 22.64 44.15 1.11
N ASP A 14 21.35 44.48 1.14
CA ASP A 14 20.34 43.72 1.89
C ASP A 14 20.20 42.27 1.44
N THR A 15 20.39 42.01 0.15
CA THR A 15 20.35 40.66 -0.43
C THR A 15 21.61 39.88 -0.05
N MET A 16 22.77 40.52 0.01
CA MET A 16 24.01 39.89 0.48
C MET A 16 23.96 39.60 1.98
N LEU A 17 23.49 40.55 2.81
CA LEU A 17 23.30 40.37 4.25
C LEU A 17 22.26 39.28 4.56
N LYS A 18 21.17 39.20 3.78
CA LYS A 18 20.19 38.11 3.88
C LYS A 18 20.78 36.76 3.44
N LYS A 19 21.61 36.71 2.40
CA LYS A 19 22.30 35.48 1.96
C LYS A 19 23.29 34.98 3.01
N ASP A 20 24.02 35.87 3.67
CA ASP A 20 24.94 35.51 4.76
C ASP A 20 24.17 34.99 5.99
N LYS A 21 23.07 35.66 6.38
CA LYS A 21 22.17 35.18 7.45
C LYS A 21 21.55 33.81 7.12
N LYS A 22 21.01 33.65 5.91
CA LYS A 22 20.46 32.37 5.44
C LYS A 22 21.52 31.26 5.41
N GLY A 23 22.74 31.59 4.98
CA GLY A 23 23.88 30.68 4.97
C GLY A 23 24.29 30.22 6.37
N ARG A 24 24.35 31.12 7.35
CA ARG A 24 24.61 30.77 8.76
C ARG A 24 23.54 29.85 9.35
N ILE A 25 22.27 30.22 9.18
CA ILE A 25 21.12 29.42 9.63
C ILE A 25 21.15 28.03 8.97
N GLY A 26 21.30 27.99 7.64
CA GLY A 26 21.36 26.75 6.87
C GLY A 26 22.48 25.81 7.32
N ARG A 27 23.69 26.34 7.60
CA ARG A 27 24.81 25.54 8.13
C ARG A 27 24.52 24.96 9.52
N ALA A 28 23.90 25.72 10.41
CA ALA A 28 23.55 25.24 11.75
C ALA A 28 22.51 24.11 11.69
N ILE A 29 21.44 24.29 10.90
CA ILE A 29 20.42 23.26 10.67
C ILE A 29 21.03 22.01 10.01
N ALA A 30 21.86 22.18 8.98
CA ALA A 30 22.48 21.05 8.28
C ALA A 30 23.32 20.20 9.24
N LYS A 31 24.08 20.82 10.14
CA LYS A 31 24.83 20.10 11.18
C LYS A 31 23.90 19.26 12.06
N PHE A 32 22.79 19.82 12.54
CA PHE A 32 21.81 19.08 13.35
C PHE A 32 21.20 17.90 12.58
N PHE A 33 20.80 18.12 11.31
CA PHE A 33 20.20 17.08 10.47
C PHE A 33 21.17 15.94 10.19
N HIS A 34 22.40 16.24 9.80
CA HIS A 34 23.41 15.22 9.49
C HIS A 34 23.83 14.45 10.74
N PHE A 35 24.05 15.14 11.85
CA PHE A 35 24.46 14.51 13.11
C PHE A 35 23.35 13.62 13.69
N SER A 36 22.09 14.03 13.58
CA SER A 36 20.94 13.30 14.11
C SER A 36 20.32 12.31 13.11
N HIS A 37 20.96 12.10 11.95
CA HIS A 37 20.46 11.28 10.85
C HIS A 37 19.03 11.63 10.39
N ILE A 38 18.66 12.92 10.46
CA ILE A 38 17.36 13.41 10.01
C ILE A 38 17.41 13.59 8.49
N PRO A 39 16.52 12.95 7.73
CA PRO A 39 16.44 13.16 6.29
C PRO A 39 16.17 14.62 5.94
N SER A 40 16.85 15.14 4.90
CA SER A 40 16.70 16.54 4.47
C SER A 40 15.26 16.93 4.11
N HIS A 41 14.43 15.97 3.68
CA HIS A 41 13.02 16.22 3.36
C HIS A 41 12.19 16.64 4.58
N ALA A 42 12.63 16.37 5.82
CA ALA A 42 11.95 16.85 7.03
C ALA A 42 11.86 18.39 7.09
N ALA A 43 12.80 19.10 6.44
CA ALA A 43 12.77 20.56 6.30
C ALA A 43 11.63 21.07 5.38
N SER A 44 10.99 20.18 4.62
CA SER A 44 9.84 20.51 3.76
C SER A 44 8.51 20.45 4.49
N THR A 45 8.48 19.95 5.73
CA THR A 45 7.24 19.82 6.51
C THR A 45 6.71 21.20 6.94
N PRO A 46 5.39 21.36 7.06
CA PRO A 46 4.81 22.61 7.58
C PRO A 46 5.26 22.89 9.02
N TYR A 47 5.44 21.86 9.85
CA TYR A 47 5.90 21.98 11.23
C TYR A 47 7.34 22.50 11.33
N TYR A 48 8.23 22.05 10.44
CA TYR A 48 9.59 22.61 10.40
C TYR A 48 9.57 24.11 10.11
N ARG A 49 8.78 24.55 9.11
CA ARG A 49 8.64 25.98 8.79
C ARG A 49 8.02 26.77 9.94
N SER A 50 6.99 26.20 10.58
CA SER A 50 6.34 26.80 11.75
C SER A 50 7.32 26.95 12.92
N MET A 51 8.13 25.92 13.20
CA MET A 51 9.15 25.96 14.25
C MET A 51 10.14 27.12 14.02
N ILE A 52 10.68 27.25 12.80
CA ILE A 52 11.61 28.34 12.47
C ILE A 52 10.93 29.70 12.60
N ALA A 53 9.69 29.84 12.11
CA ALA A 53 8.93 31.08 12.22
C ALA A 53 8.64 31.47 13.68
N THR A 54 8.29 30.49 14.52
CA THR A 54 8.09 30.71 15.96
C THR A 54 9.40 31.14 16.63
N ILE A 55 10.52 30.45 16.39
CA ILE A 55 11.83 30.83 16.95
C ILE A 55 12.24 32.25 16.53
N GLN A 56 11.94 32.67 15.30
CA GLN A 56 12.23 34.01 14.82
C GLN A 56 11.32 35.09 15.44
N LYS A 57 10.10 34.70 15.83
CA LYS A 57 9.11 35.59 16.44
C LYS A 57 9.38 35.77 17.94
N GLU A 58 9.74 34.70 18.63
CA GLU A 58 10.07 34.74 20.05
C GLU A 58 11.41 35.49 20.25
N SER A 59 11.49 36.31 21.30
CA SER A 59 12.59 37.26 21.52
C SER A 59 13.94 36.57 21.80
N LEU A 60 15.04 37.30 21.57
CA LEU A 60 16.39 36.90 21.98
C LEU A 60 16.42 36.57 23.49
N GLY A 61 16.95 35.39 23.84
CA GLY A 61 17.14 34.95 25.24
C GLY A 61 16.22 33.83 25.70
N VAL A 62 15.33 33.31 24.84
CA VAL A 62 14.55 32.10 25.15
C VAL A 62 15.39 30.86 24.89
N GLU A 63 15.61 30.06 25.93
CA GLU A 63 16.31 28.78 25.84
C GLU A 63 15.47 27.76 25.05
N PRO A 64 16.10 26.93 24.19
CA PRO A 64 15.39 25.86 23.50
C PRO A 64 14.87 24.80 24.50
N PRO A 65 13.75 24.14 24.18
CA PRO A 65 13.19 23.12 25.07
C PRO A 65 14.12 21.92 25.18
N THR A 66 14.18 21.33 26.38
CA THR A 66 14.95 20.12 26.64
C THR A 66 14.26 18.88 26.04
N SER A 67 15.01 17.79 25.87
CA SER A 67 14.45 16.50 25.41
C SER A 67 13.32 15.99 26.31
N TYR A 68 13.42 16.22 27.62
CA TYR A 68 12.39 15.85 28.60
C TYR A 68 11.11 16.68 28.43
N GLU A 69 11.24 18.00 28.23
CA GLU A 69 10.07 18.84 27.98
C GLU A 69 9.39 18.51 26.66
N ILE A 70 10.16 18.20 25.61
CA ILE A 70 9.62 17.76 24.31
C ILE A 70 8.84 16.46 24.46
N SER A 71 9.41 15.47 25.15
CA SER A 71 8.82 14.13 25.28
C SER A 71 7.76 14.02 26.39
N GLY A 72 7.67 15.02 27.27
CA GLY A 72 6.68 15.12 28.34
C GLY A 72 5.73 16.28 28.08
N LYS A 73 5.98 17.43 28.72
CA LYS A 73 5.09 18.61 28.73
C LYS A 73 4.53 18.98 27.35
N TYR A 74 5.37 19.08 26.31
CA TYR A 74 4.91 19.51 24.99
C TYR A 74 4.22 18.40 24.20
N LEU A 75 4.61 17.13 24.41
CA LEU A 75 3.87 15.99 23.88
C LEU A 75 2.46 15.92 24.50
N ASP A 76 2.36 16.05 25.83
CA ASP A 76 1.07 16.06 26.53
C ASP A 76 0.17 17.21 26.07
N ALA A 77 0.75 18.40 25.85
CA ALA A 77 0.03 19.54 25.30
C ALA A 77 -0.52 19.24 23.89
N GLU A 78 0.27 18.62 23.01
CA GLU A 78 -0.17 18.26 21.67
C GLU A 78 -1.23 17.15 21.68
N VAL A 79 -1.06 16.14 22.55
CA VAL A 79 -2.06 15.10 22.77
C VAL A 79 -3.38 15.73 23.22
N ASN A 80 -3.36 16.67 24.17
CA ASN A 80 -4.56 17.39 24.62
C ASN A 80 -5.20 18.21 23.49
N ASN A 81 -4.40 18.90 22.67
CA ASN A 81 -4.89 19.62 21.49
C ASN A 81 -5.62 18.69 20.51
N ILE A 82 -5.04 17.52 20.24
CA ILE A 82 -5.66 16.49 19.38
C ILE A 82 -6.97 15.99 20.00
N HIS A 83 -7.02 15.74 21.32
CA HIS A 83 -8.26 15.31 21.98
C HIS A 83 -9.38 16.36 21.86
N VAL A 84 -9.06 17.64 22.02
CA VAL A 84 -10.03 18.74 21.80
C VAL A 84 -10.50 18.77 20.35
N TRP A 85 -9.59 18.63 19.39
CA TRP A 85 -9.94 18.56 17.98
C TRP A 85 -10.85 17.37 17.65
N VAL A 86 -10.53 16.17 18.13
CA VAL A 86 -11.37 14.97 17.96
C VAL A 86 -12.73 15.16 18.62
N LYS A 87 -12.81 15.76 19.82
CA LYS A 87 -14.08 16.04 20.51
C LYS A 87 -15.00 16.91 19.67
N ASN A 88 -14.46 17.91 18.97
CA ASN A 88 -15.25 18.74 18.06
C ASN A 88 -15.76 17.95 16.85
N LEU A 89 -14.97 17.02 16.30
CA LEU A 89 -15.43 16.14 15.21
C LEU A 89 -16.53 15.18 15.66
N LYS A 90 -16.46 14.67 16.89
CA LYS A 90 -17.44 13.72 17.46
C LYS A 90 -18.88 14.24 17.43
N GLN A 91 -19.07 15.57 17.48
CA GLN A 91 -20.40 16.19 17.45
C GLN A 91 -21.19 15.86 16.17
N LEU A 92 -20.49 15.52 15.08
CA LEU A 92 -21.10 15.24 13.79
C LEU A 92 -21.16 13.74 13.47
N TRP A 93 -20.62 12.88 14.34
CA TRP A 93 -20.57 11.43 14.10
C TRP A 93 -21.96 10.79 14.08
N GLU A 94 -22.91 11.29 14.87
CA GLU A 94 -24.29 10.79 14.85
C GLU A 94 -25.01 11.15 13.54
N MET A 95 -24.70 12.31 12.96
CA MET A 95 -25.31 12.78 11.71
C MET A 95 -24.78 12.04 10.48
N TYR A 96 -23.45 11.88 10.37
CA TYR A 96 -22.84 11.31 9.16
C TYR A 96 -22.44 9.83 9.30
N GLY A 97 -22.42 9.31 10.52
CA GLY A 97 -21.87 8.00 10.82
C GLY A 97 -20.34 7.96 10.75
N VAL A 98 -19.77 6.89 11.29
CA VAL A 98 -18.33 6.59 11.19
C VAL A 98 -18.07 5.14 10.81
N THR A 99 -16.93 4.91 10.17
CA THR A 99 -16.40 3.56 9.92
C THR A 99 -15.29 3.26 10.92
N LEU A 100 -15.47 2.22 11.71
CA LEU A 100 -14.41 1.67 12.56
C LEU A 100 -13.52 0.74 11.73
N ILE A 101 -12.21 0.95 11.75
CA ILE A 101 -11.23 0.11 11.08
C ILE A 101 -10.42 -0.59 12.17
N CYS A 102 -10.37 -1.91 12.12
CA CYS A 102 -9.58 -2.75 12.99
C CYS A 102 -8.52 -3.47 12.18
N ASP A 103 -7.26 -3.22 12.47
CA ASP A 103 -6.13 -3.88 11.81
C ASP A 103 -5.29 -4.63 12.83
N SER A 104 -4.70 -5.74 12.41
CA SER A 104 -3.86 -6.58 13.25
C SER A 104 -2.53 -6.82 12.58
N TRP A 105 -1.46 -6.77 13.37
CA TRP A 105 -0.14 -7.08 12.88
C TRP A 105 0.66 -7.82 13.93
N THR A 106 1.20 -8.98 13.52
CA THR A 106 2.19 -9.72 14.28
C THR A 106 3.56 -9.57 13.63
N GLY A 107 4.51 -9.05 14.40
CA GLY A 107 5.88 -8.82 13.96
C GLY A 107 6.78 -10.05 14.02
N PRO A 108 7.99 -9.97 13.45
CA PRO A 108 9.00 -11.04 13.53
C PRO A 108 9.41 -11.39 14.96
N THR A 109 9.30 -10.44 15.89
CA THR A 109 9.53 -10.63 17.33
C THR A 109 8.36 -11.32 18.04
N LYS A 110 7.33 -11.74 17.31
CA LYS A 110 6.04 -12.25 17.80
C LYS A 110 5.21 -11.24 18.59
N MET A 111 5.61 -9.98 18.63
CA MET A 111 4.77 -8.91 19.15
C MET A 111 3.52 -8.78 18.29
N SER A 112 2.33 -8.85 18.89
CA SER A 112 1.06 -8.67 18.19
C SER A 112 0.38 -7.40 18.66
N ILE A 113 -0.03 -6.55 17.72
CA ILE A 113 -0.73 -5.30 18.01
C ILE A 113 -2.01 -5.25 17.20
N ILE A 114 -3.11 -4.91 17.86
CA ILE A 114 -4.39 -4.61 17.24
C ILE A 114 -4.60 -3.09 17.28
N ILE A 115 -4.85 -2.48 16.12
CA ILE A 115 -5.02 -1.04 15.97
C ILE A 115 -6.47 -0.75 15.60
N PHE A 116 -7.04 0.26 16.26
CA PHE A 116 -8.36 0.80 15.96
C PHE A 116 -8.23 2.22 15.41
N LEU A 117 -8.75 2.41 14.21
CA LEU A 117 -8.84 3.71 13.55
C LEU A 117 -10.31 4.04 13.28
N ILE A 118 -10.65 5.32 13.26
CA ILE A 118 -11.99 5.80 12.93
C ILE A 118 -11.89 6.62 11.67
N TYR A 119 -12.63 6.20 10.64
CA TYR A 119 -12.79 6.98 9.43
C TYR A 119 -14.07 7.82 9.52
N TYR A 120 -13.91 9.12 9.32
CA TYR A 120 -14.98 10.11 9.32
C TYR A 120 -14.69 11.20 8.28
N ASN A 121 -15.60 11.37 7.32
CA ASN A 121 -15.61 12.47 6.34
C ASN A 121 -14.22 12.77 5.73
N GLY A 122 -13.58 11.76 5.14
CA GLY A 122 -12.27 11.89 4.50
C GLY A 122 -11.08 11.94 5.45
N LYS A 123 -11.28 11.78 6.76
CA LYS A 123 -10.22 11.76 7.77
C LYS A 123 -10.13 10.41 8.47
N VAL A 124 -8.91 9.97 8.73
CA VAL A 124 -8.61 8.81 9.57
C VAL A 124 -8.09 9.33 10.90
N ILE A 125 -8.67 8.84 11.99
CA ILE A 125 -8.31 9.21 13.36
C ILE A 125 -7.83 7.96 14.07
N PHE A 126 -6.64 8.01 14.66
CA PHE A 126 -6.19 6.94 15.55
C PHE A 126 -7.03 6.96 16.83
N HIS A 127 -7.68 5.84 17.15
CA HIS A 127 -8.47 5.71 18.38
C HIS A 127 -7.65 5.09 19.50
N LYS A 128 -7.13 3.88 19.27
CA LYS A 128 -6.22 3.20 20.21
C LYS A 128 -5.50 2.03 19.55
N SER A 129 -4.45 1.56 20.19
CA SER A 129 -3.83 0.27 19.92
C SER A 129 -3.87 -0.61 21.18
N ILE A 130 -3.84 -1.92 20.97
CA ILE A 130 -3.86 -2.93 22.03
C ILE A 130 -2.72 -3.90 21.76
N ASP A 131 -1.89 -4.13 22.78
CA ASP A 131 -0.90 -5.20 22.76
C ASP A 131 -1.62 -6.55 23.00
N ALA A 132 -1.64 -7.38 21.96
CA ALA A 132 -2.24 -8.71 21.95
C ALA A 132 -1.19 -9.84 22.03
N THR A 133 0.09 -9.52 22.28
CA THR A 133 1.21 -10.48 22.25
C THR A 133 0.99 -11.70 23.16
N SER A 134 0.35 -11.50 24.31
CA SER A 134 0.08 -12.56 25.30
C SER A 134 -1.29 -13.22 25.17
N ARG A 135 -2.05 -12.91 24.11
CA ARG A 135 -3.43 -13.35 23.93
C ARG A 135 -3.57 -14.28 22.73
N PHE A 136 -4.48 -15.23 22.85
CA PHE A 136 -5.00 -15.93 21.68
C PHE A 136 -6.04 -15.03 21.02
N GLU A 137 -5.77 -14.60 19.80
CA GLU A 137 -6.69 -13.79 18.99
C GLU A 137 -7.81 -14.67 18.41
N ASP A 138 -8.55 -15.36 19.27
CA ASP A 138 -9.74 -16.09 18.85
C ASP A 138 -10.91 -15.13 18.54
N ALA A 139 -11.98 -15.69 17.97
CA ALA A 139 -13.13 -14.87 17.56
C ALA A 139 -13.84 -14.18 18.73
N ASP A 140 -13.82 -14.76 19.93
CA ASP A 140 -14.54 -14.24 21.08
C ASP A 140 -13.77 -13.07 21.69
N TYR A 141 -12.44 -13.18 21.76
CA TYR A 141 -11.56 -12.07 22.13
C TYR A 141 -11.69 -10.88 21.17
N ILE A 142 -11.61 -11.13 19.86
CA ILE A 142 -11.75 -10.08 18.84
C ILE A 142 -13.14 -9.43 18.91
N TYR A 143 -14.20 -10.23 19.08
CA TYR A 143 -15.56 -9.69 19.26
C TYR A 143 -15.65 -8.80 20.51
N ALA A 144 -15.12 -9.23 21.65
CA ALA A 144 -15.15 -8.45 22.89
C ALA A 144 -14.42 -7.09 22.73
N LEU A 145 -13.27 -7.09 22.04
CA LEU A 145 -12.55 -5.86 21.72
C LEU A 145 -13.36 -4.94 20.81
N LEU A 146 -13.95 -5.47 19.73
CA LEU A 146 -14.79 -4.70 18.82
C LEU A 146 -15.99 -4.10 19.56
N GLU A 147 -16.66 -4.89 20.41
CA GLU A 147 -17.80 -4.43 21.23
C GLU A 147 -17.41 -3.32 22.20
N GLN A 148 -16.23 -3.44 22.84
CA GLN A 148 -15.69 -2.40 23.70
C GLN A 148 -15.46 -1.10 22.92
N VAL A 149 -14.81 -1.19 21.74
CA VAL A 149 -14.54 0.01 20.92
C VAL A 149 -15.83 0.62 20.39
N LEU A 150 -16.82 -0.18 20.00
CA LEU A 150 -18.15 0.31 19.64
C LEU A 150 -18.80 1.09 20.78
N CYS A 151 -18.68 0.62 22.02
CA CYS A 151 -19.17 1.36 23.19
C CYS A 151 -18.45 2.70 23.37
N GLU A 152 -17.12 2.72 23.25
CA GLU A 152 -16.29 3.92 23.42
C GLU A 152 -16.56 5.00 22.36
N VAL A 153 -16.85 4.57 21.13
CA VAL A 153 -17.15 5.46 19.98
C VAL A 153 -18.61 5.92 20.00
N GLY A 154 -19.51 5.07 20.47
CA GLY A 154 -20.95 5.27 20.42
C GLY A 154 -21.58 4.35 19.36
N LYS A 155 -22.26 3.29 19.83
CA LYS A 155 -22.81 2.22 18.98
C LYS A 155 -23.70 2.72 17.84
N LYS A 156 -24.48 3.78 18.08
CA LYS A 156 -25.38 4.38 17.08
C LYS A 156 -24.64 5.19 16.01
N CYS A 157 -23.46 5.71 16.33
CA CYS A 157 -22.65 6.51 15.41
C CYS A 157 -21.86 5.64 14.43
N VAL A 158 -21.50 4.42 14.84
CA VAL A 158 -20.80 3.50 13.95
C VAL A 158 -21.81 2.94 12.95
N VAL A 159 -21.46 2.97 11.66
CA VAL A 159 -22.27 2.39 10.57
C VAL A 159 -21.58 1.18 9.96
N GLN A 160 -20.25 1.15 10.01
CA GLN A 160 -19.45 0.11 9.40
C GLN A 160 -18.25 -0.26 10.29
N VAL A 161 -17.92 -1.54 10.30
CA VAL A 161 -16.69 -2.09 10.85
C VAL A 161 -15.91 -2.79 9.73
N ILE A 162 -14.69 -2.34 9.49
CA ILE A 162 -13.73 -2.97 8.58
C ILE A 162 -12.69 -3.70 9.41
N SER A 163 -12.44 -4.97 9.10
CA SER A 163 -11.34 -5.71 9.74
C SER A 163 -10.54 -6.54 8.74
N ASP A 164 -9.47 -7.17 9.21
CA ASP A 164 -8.80 -8.21 8.43
C ASP A 164 -9.76 -9.38 8.07
N ASN A 165 -9.25 -10.28 7.22
CA ASN A 165 -10.01 -11.37 6.63
C ASN A 165 -9.69 -12.74 7.26
N GLY A 166 -9.03 -12.74 8.43
CA GLY A 166 -8.77 -13.90 9.26
C GLY A 166 -10.06 -14.61 9.66
N ALA A 167 -9.98 -15.90 9.95
CA ALA A 167 -11.15 -16.71 10.31
C ALA A 167 -11.78 -16.25 11.62
N ASN A 168 -10.95 -15.89 12.60
CA ASN A 168 -11.31 -15.23 13.86
C ASN A 168 -12.08 -13.91 13.62
N TYR A 169 -11.54 -13.00 12.82
CA TYR A 169 -12.18 -11.71 12.51
C TYR A 169 -13.49 -11.87 11.74
N LYS A 170 -13.57 -12.80 10.80
CA LYS A 170 -14.82 -13.17 10.11
C LYS A 170 -15.91 -13.61 11.08
N LYS A 171 -15.57 -14.49 12.03
CA LYS A 171 -16.53 -15.02 12.99
C LYS A 171 -16.97 -13.91 13.95
N ALA A 172 -16.04 -13.10 14.45
CA ALA A 172 -16.31 -11.95 15.31
C ALA A 172 -17.21 -10.91 14.61
N GLY A 173 -16.88 -10.53 13.37
CA GLY A 173 -17.62 -9.55 12.58
C GLY A 173 -19.04 -10.00 12.22
N LYS A 174 -19.24 -11.29 11.91
CA LYS A 174 -20.58 -11.86 11.73
C LYS A 174 -21.40 -11.81 13.02
N LEU A 175 -20.80 -12.16 14.16
CA LEU A 175 -21.45 -12.08 15.47
C LEU A 175 -21.81 -10.62 15.82
N LEU A 176 -20.93 -9.68 15.49
CA LEU A 176 -21.16 -8.25 15.67
C LEU A 176 -22.39 -7.77 14.88
N MET A 177 -22.51 -8.15 13.61
CA MET A 177 -23.69 -7.82 12.79
C MET A 177 -24.99 -8.47 13.29
N GLN A 178 -24.92 -9.64 13.92
CA GLN A 178 -26.09 -10.28 14.54
C GLN A 178 -26.56 -9.52 15.78
N ARG A 179 -25.62 -8.99 16.57
CA ARG A 179 -25.90 -8.24 17.80
C ARG A 179 -26.26 -6.78 17.55
N HIS A 180 -25.78 -6.22 16.45
CA HIS A 180 -26.02 -4.84 16.03
C HIS A 180 -26.50 -4.83 14.57
N PRO A 181 -27.81 -5.06 14.33
CA PRO A 181 -28.35 -5.22 12.98
C PRO A 181 -28.10 -4.03 12.05
N HIS A 182 -28.01 -2.81 12.60
CA HIS A 182 -27.73 -1.57 11.87
C HIS A 182 -26.30 -1.48 11.32
N LEU A 183 -25.37 -2.31 11.82
CA LEU A 183 -23.96 -2.28 11.40
C LEU A 183 -23.69 -3.16 10.18
N PHE A 184 -22.78 -2.67 9.33
CA PHE A 184 -22.11 -3.49 8.33
C PHE A 184 -20.73 -3.93 8.84
N TRP A 185 -20.46 -5.22 8.89
CA TRP A 185 -19.10 -5.71 8.92
C TRP A 185 -18.64 -6.09 7.51
N THR A 186 -17.45 -5.63 7.12
CA THR A 186 -16.82 -5.93 5.83
C THR A 186 -15.36 -6.28 6.02
N SER A 187 -14.86 -7.29 5.31
CA SER A 187 -13.42 -7.58 5.29
C SER A 187 -12.66 -6.53 4.47
N CYS A 188 -11.42 -6.25 4.86
CA CYS A 188 -10.53 -5.30 4.20
C CYS A 188 -10.34 -5.66 2.71
N ALA A 189 -10.65 -4.70 1.83
CA ALA A 189 -10.53 -4.82 0.38
C ALA A 189 -9.10 -5.16 -0.06
N ALA A 190 -8.12 -4.42 0.45
CA ALA A 190 -6.71 -4.62 0.12
C ALA A 190 -6.26 -6.04 0.50
N HIS A 191 -6.65 -6.53 1.68
CA HIS A 191 -6.31 -7.86 2.12
C HIS A 191 -7.04 -8.95 1.29
N CYS A 192 -8.28 -8.73 0.86
CA CYS A 192 -8.98 -9.63 -0.06
C CYS A 192 -8.27 -9.76 -1.42
N ILE A 193 -7.82 -8.64 -2.00
CA ILE A 193 -7.06 -8.65 -3.28
C ILE A 193 -5.71 -9.34 -3.10
N ASN A 194 -5.03 -9.13 -1.97
CA ASN A 194 -3.80 -9.84 -1.64
C ASN A 194 -4.01 -11.36 -1.56
N LEU A 195 -5.14 -11.82 -1.02
CA LEU A 195 -5.50 -13.24 -0.99
C LEU A 195 -5.84 -13.79 -2.39
N MET A 196 -6.46 -13.00 -3.27
CA MET A 196 -6.64 -13.39 -4.68
C MET A 196 -5.29 -13.62 -5.36
N MET A 197 -4.35 -12.70 -5.18
CA MET A 197 -2.99 -12.86 -5.70
C MET A 197 -2.30 -14.08 -5.09
N SER A 198 -2.45 -14.32 -3.78
CA SER A 198 -1.91 -15.51 -3.12
C SER A 198 -2.45 -16.80 -3.74
N ASP A 199 -3.76 -16.89 -3.98
CA ASP A 199 -4.39 -18.05 -4.62
C ASP A 199 -3.91 -18.24 -6.07
N PHE A 200 -3.58 -17.17 -6.79
CA PHE A 200 -2.98 -17.26 -8.12
C PHE A 200 -1.62 -17.97 -8.09
N GLY A 201 -0.82 -17.70 -7.05
CA GLY A 201 0.46 -18.36 -6.83
C GLY A 201 0.36 -19.89 -6.75
N GLU A 202 -0.78 -20.42 -6.29
CA GLU A 202 -1.03 -21.85 -6.18
C GLU A 202 -1.50 -22.51 -7.49
N ILE A 203 -1.79 -21.74 -8.55
CA ILE A 203 -2.06 -22.30 -9.86
C ILE A 203 -0.79 -22.99 -10.36
N ASN A 204 -0.85 -24.29 -10.66
CA ASN A 204 0.31 -25.11 -11.07
C ASN A 204 1.23 -24.45 -12.10
N ARG A 205 0.68 -23.79 -13.11
CA ARG A 205 1.47 -23.09 -14.13
C ARG A 205 2.15 -21.83 -13.58
N VAL A 206 1.47 -21.06 -12.73
CA VAL A 206 2.04 -19.89 -12.05
C VAL A 206 3.16 -20.31 -11.12
N LYS A 207 2.90 -21.32 -10.27
CA LYS A 207 3.88 -21.91 -9.36
C LYS A 207 5.16 -22.33 -10.08
N LYS A 208 5.03 -23.11 -11.16
CA LYS A 208 6.17 -23.52 -12.01
C LYS A 208 6.93 -22.33 -12.59
N THR A 209 6.24 -21.29 -13.05
CA THR A 209 6.90 -20.07 -13.57
C THR A 209 7.66 -19.34 -12.45
N ILE A 210 7.08 -19.24 -11.25
CA ILE A 210 7.74 -18.63 -10.08
C ILE A 210 8.99 -19.44 -9.68
N ASP A 211 8.89 -20.76 -9.58
CA ASP A 211 10.01 -21.65 -9.25
C ASP A 211 11.15 -21.51 -10.28
N THR A 212 10.78 -21.42 -11.56
CA THR A 212 11.74 -21.19 -12.66
C THR A 212 12.41 -19.82 -12.53
N ALA A 213 11.65 -18.77 -12.26
CA ALA A 213 12.16 -17.42 -12.05
C ALA A 213 13.08 -17.33 -10.82
N GLN A 214 12.75 -18.05 -9.74
CA GLN A 214 13.60 -18.17 -8.56
C GLN A 214 14.92 -18.89 -8.89
N ARG A 215 14.89 -19.96 -9.69
CA ARG A 215 16.10 -20.65 -10.16
C ARG A 215 16.99 -19.72 -10.99
N ILE A 216 16.42 -18.97 -11.92
CA ILE A 216 17.15 -17.95 -12.71
C ILE A 216 17.76 -16.90 -11.78
N SER A 217 16.96 -16.31 -10.89
CA SER A 217 17.45 -15.28 -9.97
C SER A 217 18.56 -15.81 -9.07
N LYS A 218 18.39 -16.98 -8.46
CA LYS A 218 19.43 -17.61 -7.65
C LYS A 218 20.73 -17.80 -8.44
N TYR A 219 20.63 -18.28 -9.68
CA TYR A 219 21.80 -18.47 -10.53
C TYR A 219 22.53 -17.15 -10.83
N LEU A 220 21.80 -16.11 -11.25
CA LEU A 220 22.38 -14.81 -11.59
C LEU A 220 23.10 -14.16 -10.40
N TYR A 221 22.61 -14.35 -9.18
CA TYR A 221 23.16 -13.73 -7.97
C TYR A 221 24.17 -14.61 -7.22
N ASN A 222 24.31 -15.89 -7.55
CA ASN A 222 25.22 -16.80 -6.85
C ASN A 222 26.68 -16.64 -7.25
N HIS A 223 26.97 -16.02 -8.39
CA HIS A 223 28.33 -15.84 -8.90
C HIS A 223 28.60 -14.36 -9.20
N LEU A 224 29.62 -13.77 -8.56
CA LEU A 224 29.95 -12.35 -8.73
C LEU A 224 30.13 -11.95 -10.20
N TRP A 225 30.78 -12.80 -11.00
CA TRP A 225 31.02 -12.51 -12.41
C TRP A 225 29.72 -12.50 -13.23
N ILE A 226 28.82 -13.46 -12.98
CA ILE A 226 27.51 -13.54 -13.66
C ILE A 226 26.63 -12.37 -13.24
N HIS A 227 26.66 -12.00 -11.96
CA HIS A 227 25.95 -10.83 -11.44
C HIS A 227 26.44 -9.54 -12.10
N ALA A 228 27.75 -9.33 -12.16
CA ALA A 228 28.34 -8.18 -12.84
C ALA A 228 27.99 -8.14 -14.33
N LEU A 229 28.05 -9.29 -15.01
CA LEU A 229 27.66 -9.40 -16.41
C LEU A 229 26.17 -9.05 -16.59
N MET A 230 25.29 -9.59 -15.75
CA MET A 230 23.87 -9.27 -15.77
C MET A 230 23.63 -7.77 -15.61
N VAL A 231 24.23 -7.12 -14.61
CA VAL A 231 24.08 -5.68 -14.37
C VAL A 231 24.58 -4.86 -15.58
N ASN A 232 25.66 -5.28 -16.25
CA ASN A 232 26.14 -4.62 -17.46
C ASN A 232 25.13 -4.68 -18.61
N PHE A 233 24.45 -5.82 -18.80
CA PHE A 233 23.48 -5.99 -19.88
C PHE A 233 22.07 -5.45 -19.57
N THR A 234 21.67 -5.42 -18.29
CA THR A 234 20.36 -4.93 -17.86
C THR A 234 20.37 -3.47 -17.41
N GLY A 235 21.53 -2.93 -17.04
CA GLY A 235 21.73 -1.58 -16.51
C GLY A 235 21.20 -1.37 -15.08
N ARG A 236 20.73 -2.43 -14.41
CA ARG A 236 20.14 -2.35 -13.06
C ARG A 236 20.04 -3.72 -12.39
N GLU A 237 19.82 -3.70 -11.08
CA GLU A 237 19.48 -4.88 -10.30
C GLU A 237 18.07 -5.41 -10.63
N LEU A 238 17.89 -6.72 -10.45
CA LEU A 238 16.58 -7.37 -10.53
C LEU A 238 15.93 -7.43 -9.14
N VAL A 239 14.61 -7.27 -9.09
CA VAL A 239 13.84 -7.61 -7.90
C VAL A 239 13.77 -9.12 -7.79
N ARG A 240 14.24 -9.65 -6.65
CA ARG A 240 14.33 -11.10 -6.42
C ARG A 240 13.01 -11.66 -5.90
N PRO A 241 12.52 -12.80 -6.41
CA PRO A 241 11.36 -13.45 -5.83
C PRO A 241 11.72 -13.99 -4.44
N GLY A 242 10.85 -13.76 -3.45
CA GLY A 242 11.05 -14.17 -2.06
C GLY A 242 10.14 -15.35 -1.68
N ILE A 243 10.43 -15.97 -0.53
CA ILE A 243 9.65 -17.13 -0.05
C ILE A 243 8.24 -16.71 0.41
N THR A 244 8.05 -15.45 0.84
CA THR A 244 6.83 -15.03 1.54
C THR A 244 6.19 -13.77 0.93
N ARG A 245 4.92 -13.94 0.52
CA ARG A 245 3.95 -13.01 -0.08
C ARG A 245 3.95 -12.97 -1.62
N CYS A 246 2.82 -13.40 -2.21
CA CYS A 246 2.66 -13.53 -3.66
C CYS A 246 2.78 -12.20 -4.42
N ALA A 247 2.41 -11.07 -3.81
CA ALA A 247 2.61 -9.75 -4.40
C ALA A 247 4.10 -9.48 -4.71
N THR A 248 5.01 -9.90 -3.83
CA THR A 248 6.47 -9.76 -4.01
C THR A 248 6.97 -10.63 -5.17
N ASN A 249 6.44 -11.85 -5.31
CA ASN A 249 6.82 -12.75 -6.41
C ASN A 249 6.39 -12.20 -7.76
N VAL A 250 5.25 -11.53 -7.85
CA VAL A 250 4.79 -10.93 -9.09
C VAL A 250 5.60 -9.67 -9.43
N ILE A 251 5.93 -8.82 -8.46
CA ILE A 251 6.84 -7.69 -8.68
C ILE A 251 8.19 -8.20 -9.20
N ALA A 252 8.69 -9.32 -8.67
CA ALA A 252 9.90 -9.96 -9.16
C ALA A 252 9.76 -10.51 -10.59
N LEU A 253 8.64 -11.17 -10.93
CA LEU A 253 8.35 -11.61 -12.30
C LEU A 253 8.33 -10.42 -13.28
N ASN A 254 7.67 -9.32 -12.91
CA ASN A 254 7.66 -8.11 -13.74
C ASN A 254 9.09 -7.56 -13.89
N SER A 255 9.87 -7.50 -12.81
CA SER A 255 11.28 -7.06 -12.89
C SER A 255 12.11 -7.91 -13.86
N ILE A 256 11.97 -9.24 -13.83
CA ILE A 256 12.64 -10.14 -14.76
C ILE A 256 12.15 -9.91 -16.19
N LEU A 257 10.83 -9.76 -16.40
CA LEU A 257 10.21 -9.51 -17.70
C LEU A 257 10.69 -8.18 -18.33
N GLN A 258 10.75 -7.11 -17.54
CA GLN A 258 11.23 -5.79 -18.00
C GLN A 258 12.72 -5.81 -18.40
N ASN A 259 13.48 -6.81 -17.95
CA ASN A 259 14.88 -7.01 -18.30
C ASN A 259 15.08 -8.19 -19.28
N LYS A 260 14.01 -8.70 -19.90
CA LYS A 260 14.03 -9.80 -20.88
C LYS A 260 15.09 -9.62 -21.96
N ASN A 261 15.15 -8.43 -22.57
CA ASN A 261 16.07 -8.19 -23.69
C ASN A 261 17.53 -8.18 -23.22
N GLY A 262 17.82 -7.51 -22.09
CA GLY A 262 19.17 -7.52 -21.50
C GLY A 262 19.61 -8.94 -21.12
N LEU A 263 18.72 -9.73 -20.51
CA LEU A 263 18.99 -11.13 -20.19
C LEU A 263 19.21 -11.98 -21.44
N LYS A 264 18.39 -11.81 -22.49
CA LYS A 264 18.61 -12.53 -23.75
C LYS A 264 19.94 -12.15 -24.41
N SER A 265 20.29 -10.87 -24.45
CA SER A 265 21.55 -10.39 -25.00
C SER A 265 22.74 -10.91 -24.21
N MET A 266 22.67 -10.93 -22.87
CA MET A 266 23.70 -11.49 -22.00
C MET A 266 23.99 -12.96 -22.35
N PHE A 267 22.96 -13.80 -22.41
CA PHE A 267 23.14 -15.23 -22.69
C PHE A 267 23.50 -15.52 -24.16
N ALA A 268 23.28 -14.58 -25.06
CA ALA A 268 23.68 -14.67 -26.46
C ALA A 268 25.07 -14.04 -26.74
N SER A 269 25.74 -13.46 -25.74
CA SER A 269 26.97 -12.69 -25.94
C SER A 269 28.21 -13.57 -26.02
N ASP A 270 29.25 -13.09 -26.68
CA ASP A 270 30.54 -13.78 -26.77
C ASP A 270 31.17 -13.95 -25.38
N GLU A 271 31.01 -12.97 -24.49
CA GLU A 271 31.48 -13.04 -23.11
C GLU A 271 30.84 -14.18 -22.33
N TRP A 272 29.55 -14.46 -22.57
CA TRP A 272 28.87 -15.61 -21.99
C TRP A 272 29.34 -16.92 -22.61
N GLN A 273 29.33 -17.01 -23.95
CA GLN A 273 29.63 -18.25 -24.69
C GLN A 273 31.06 -18.74 -24.48
N THR A 274 32.01 -17.82 -24.26
CA THR A 274 33.41 -18.15 -23.94
C THR A 274 33.66 -18.38 -22.45
N SER A 275 32.65 -18.20 -21.59
CA SER A 275 32.81 -18.32 -20.14
C SER A 275 32.83 -19.78 -19.68
N ARG A 276 33.54 -20.03 -18.57
CA ARG A 276 33.47 -21.32 -17.85
C ARG A 276 32.07 -21.68 -17.33
N TYR A 277 31.17 -20.70 -17.28
CA TYR A 277 29.80 -20.80 -16.75
C TYR A 277 28.75 -21.11 -17.85
N ALA A 278 29.17 -21.34 -19.10
CA ALA A 278 28.28 -21.80 -20.18
C ALA A 278 28.32 -23.33 -20.36
N SER A 279 29.06 -24.05 -19.50
CA SER A 279 29.51 -25.42 -19.79
C SER A 279 28.70 -26.51 -19.10
N THR A 280 28.12 -26.25 -17.93
CA THR A 280 27.45 -27.29 -17.13
C THR A 280 25.99 -27.49 -17.55
N ALA A 281 25.42 -28.66 -17.19
CA ALA A 281 24.05 -29.02 -17.56
C ALA A 281 22.99 -28.06 -16.97
N ASP A 282 23.21 -27.59 -15.75
CA ASP A 282 22.33 -26.62 -15.08
C ASP A 282 22.33 -25.25 -15.78
N GLU A 283 23.49 -24.84 -16.28
CA GLU A 283 23.68 -23.54 -16.96
C GLU A 283 23.03 -23.54 -18.34
N LYS A 284 23.24 -24.61 -19.11
CA LYS A 284 22.56 -24.83 -20.39
C LYS A 284 21.04 -24.89 -20.23
N SER A 285 20.55 -25.45 -19.13
CA SER A 285 19.11 -25.43 -18.81
C SER A 285 18.58 -24.01 -18.61
N ILE A 286 19.32 -23.15 -17.90
CA ILE A 286 18.93 -21.76 -17.66
C ILE A 286 18.99 -20.93 -18.95
N GLU A 287 20.03 -21.12 -19.75
CA GLU A 287 20.17 -20.50 -21.06
C GLU A 287 18.97 -20.85 -21.97
N GLN A 288 18.62 -22.14 -22.06
CA GLN A 288 17.45 -22.59 -22.83
C GLN A 288 16.15 -21.94 -22.35
N ILE A 289 15.97 -21.78 -21.03
CA ILE A 289 14.79 -21.13 -20.46
C ILE A 289 14.76 -19.65 -20.84
N ILE A 290 15.89 -18.94 -20.72
CA ILE A 290 16.00 -17.51 -21.05
C ILE A 290 15.85 -17.25 -22.55
N LEU A 291 16.27 -18.18 -23.40
CA LEU A 291 16.10 -18.04 -24.85
C LEU A 291 14.69 -18.46 -25.31
N SER A 292 13.98 -19.30 -24.54
CA SER A 292 12.63 -19.82 -24.86
C SER A 292 11.58 -18.72 -24.96
N ALA A 293 10.96 -18.57 -26.14
CA ALA A 293 9.80 -17.68 -26.34
C ALA A 293 8.64 -18.03 -25.40
N LYS A 294 8.34 -19.33 -25.28
CA LYS A 294 7.26 -19.87 -24.45
C LYS A 294 7.35 -19.46 -22.99
N PHE A 295 8.55 -19.45 -22.41
CA PHE A 295 8.76 -19.02 -21.03
C PHE A 295 8.36 -17.55 -20.84
N TRP A 296 8.81 -16.68 -21.74
CA TRP A 296 8.49 -15.25 -21.68
C TRP A 296 7.03 -14.95 -21.93
N ASP A 297 6.39 -15.63 -22.88
CA ASP A 297 4.97 -15.46 -23.15
C ASP A 297 4.15 -15.84 -21.92
N TYR A 298 4.51 -16.96 -21.27
CA TYR A 298 3.86 -17.40 -20.04
C TYR A 298 4.08 -16.44 -18.88
N MET A 299 5.29 -15.90 -18.72
CA MET A 299 5.58 -14.90 -17.70
C MET A 299 4.78 -13.61 -17.94
N LYS A 300 4.71 -13.15 -19.20
CA LYS A 300 3.96 -11.95 -19.58
C LYS A 300 2.48 -12.09 -19.26
N GLU A 301 1.86 -13.21 -19.64
CA GLU A 301 0.46 -13.51 -19.31
C GLU A 301 0.18 -13.40 -17.80
N ILE A 302 1.08 -13.94 -16.96
CA ILE A 302 0.98 -13.86 -15.49
C ILE A 302 1.09 -12.42 -15.00
N VAL A 303 2.08 -11.68 -15.49
CA VAL A 303 2.31 -10.28 -15.08
C VAL A 303 1.11 -9.42 -15.47
N ASP A 304 0.57 -9.56 -16.68
CA ASP A 304 -0.56 -8.75 -17.17
C ASP A 304 -1.82 -8.90 -16.29
N ILE A 305 -2.17 -10.13 -15.87
CA ILE A 305 -3.32 -10.35 -14.98
C ILE A 305 -3.08 -9.76 -13.59
N VAL A 306 -1.91 -10.03 -13.00
CA VAL A 306 -1.65 -9.58 -11.64
C VAL A 306 -1.48 -8.07 -11.59
N GLU A 307 -0.86 -7.45 -12.59
CA GLU A 307 -0.74 -6.00 -12.69
C GLU A 307 -2.12 -5.34 -12.68
N ALA A 308 -3.09 -5.89 -13.41
CA ALA A 308 -4.47 -5.41 -13.38
C ALA A 308 -5.06 -5.42 -11.95
N LEU A 309 -4.85 -6.50 -11.18
CA LEU A 309 -5.27 -6.56 -9.77
C LEU A 309 -4.45 -5.65 -8.86
N TYR A 310 -3.15 -5.51 -9.12
CA TYR A 310 -2.26 -4.66 -8.34
C TYR A 310 -2.66 -3.18 -8.47
N VAL A 311 -3.09 -2.75 -9.65
CA VAL A 311 -3.68 -1.42 -9.84
C VAL A 311 -4.92 -1.22 -8.98
N VAL A 312 -5.80 -2.24 -8.89
CA VAL A 312 -6.97 -2.19 -8.00
C VAL A 312 -6.54 -2.16 -6.53
N LEU A 313 -5.54 -2.95 -6.14
CA LEU A 313 -4.97 -2.94 -4.79
C LEU A 313 -4.46 -1.54 -4.43
N ARG A 314 -3.60 -0.95 -5.27
CA ARG A 314 -3.05 0.39 -5.06
C ARG A 314 -4.11 1.46 -5.05
N LEU A 315 -5.27 1.23 -5.67
CA LEU A 315 -6.41 2.12 -5.60
C LEU A 315 -7.10 2.02 -4.24
N VAL A 316 -7.48 0.82 -3.79
CA VAL A 316 -8.21 0.65 -2.51
C VAL A 316 -7.35 0.92 -1.27
N ASP A 317 -6.02 0.88 -1.42
CA ASP A 317 -5.02 1.18 -0.39
C ASP A 317 -4.69 2.68 -0.26
N GLN A 318 -5.35 3.56 -1.03
CA GLN A 318 -5.15 5.01 -0.95
C GLN A 318 -5.98 5.67 0.14
N GLU A 319 -5.33 6.53 0.94
CA GLU A 319 -5.99 7.31 2.00
C GLU A 319 -6.68 8.59 1.51
N LYS A 320 -6.25 9.13 0.35
CA LYS A 320 -6.62 10.50 -0.07
C LYS A 320 -8.04 10.63 -0.64
N ILE A 321 -8.55 9.59 -1.27
CA ILE A 321 -9.83 9.61 -1.99
C ILE A 321 -10.67 8.45 -1.45
N PRO A 322 -11.97 8.66 -1.13
CA PRO A 322 -12.86 7.57 -0.73
C PRO A 322 -12.99 6.53 -1.85
N GLN A 323 -12.54 5.29 -1.60
CA GLN A 323 -12.42 4.27 -2.65
C GLN A 323 -13.63 3.33 -2.79
N MET A 324 -14.55 3.34 -1.82
CA MET A 324 -15.69 2.43 -1.76
C MET A 324 -16.49 2.44 -3.08
N GLY A 325 -16.77 3.63 -3.63
CA GLY A 325 -17.50 3.77 -4.88
C GLY A 325 -16.72 3.46 -6.16
N HIS A 326 -15.42 3.16 -6.06
CA HIS A 326 -14.55 2.82 -7.18
C HIS A 326 -14.15 1.35 -7.20
N ALA A 327 -14.12 0.69 -6.05
CA ALA A 327 -13.60 -0.67 -5.88
C ALA A 327 -14.26 -1.70 -6.82
N TYR A 328 -15.60 -1.74 -6.87
CA TYR A 328 -16.33 -2.68 -7.72
C TYR A 328 -16.04 -2.47 -9.21
N TYR A 329 -16.18 -1.22 -9.69
CA TYR A 329 -15.93 -0.88 -11.09
C TYR A 329 -14.51 -1.25 -11.52
N LYS A 330 -13.52 -0.88 -10.70
CA LYS A 330 -12.11 -1.11 -11.03
C LYS A 330 -11.77 -2.59 -11.09
N LEU A 331 -12.34 -3.39 -10.19
CA LEU A 331 -12.18 -4.84 -10.27
C LEU A 331 -12.89 -5.44 -11.49
N ARG A 332 -14.10 -4.97 -11.81
CA ARG A 332 -14.82 -5.38 -13.03
C ARG A 332 -13.99 -5.09 -14.29
N MET A 333 -13.39 -3.90 -14.37
CA MET A 333 -12.49 -3.53 -15.48
C MET A 333 -11.23 -4.38 -15.53
N ALA A 334 -10.63 -4.71 -14.36
CA ALA A 334 -9.50 -5.63 -14.31
C ALA A 334 -9.89 -7.00 -14.91
N LYS A 335 -11.04 -7.55 -14.52
CA LYS A 335 -11.57 -8.82 -15.06
C LYS A 335 -11.82 -8.76 -16.57
N ASP A 336 -12.48 -7.71 -17.04
CA ASP A 336 -12.86 -7.57 -18.45
C ASP A 336 -11.63 -7.37 -19.35
N ASN A 337 -10.62 -6.64 -18.87
CA ASN A 337 -9.35 -6.50 -19.58
C ASN A 337 -8.58 -7.82 -19.63
N SER A 338 -8.54 -8.60 -18.55
CA SER A 338 -7.92 -9.94 -18.57
C SER A 338 -8.60 -10.86 -19.60
N LYS A 339 -9.93 -10.87 -19.68
CA LYS A 339 -10.69 -11.69 -20.64
C LYS A 339 -10.32 -11.41 -22.10
N LYS A 340 -10.07 -10.14 -22.46
CA LYS A 340 -9.71 -9.75 -23.83
C LYS A 340 -8.36 -10.30 -24.26
N THR A 341 -7.43 -10.53 -23.33
CA THR A 341 -6.07 -10.97 -23.64
C THR A 341 -5.98 -12.48 -23.90
N ASN A 342 -6.54 -13.33 -23.02
CA ASN A 342 -6.52 -14.79 -23.21
C ASN A 342 -7.70 -15.47 -22.46
N PRO A 343 -8.85 -15.69 -23.11
CA PRO A 343 -10.08 -16.15 -22.45
C PRO A 343 -9.97 -17.51 -21.73
N LEU A 344 -9.30 -18.48 -22.35
CA LEU A 344 -9.20 -19.86 -21.82
C LEU A 344 -8.31 -19.92 -20.58
N TRP A 345 -7.17 -19.22 -20.61
CA TRP A 345 -6.23 -19.22 -19.50
C TRP A 345 -6.68 -18.34 -18.34
N CYS A 346 -7.35 -17.20 -18.63
CA CYS A 346 -7.90 -16.32 -17.60
C CYS A 346 -8.98 -16.99 -16.76
N GLN A 347 -9.62 -18.06 -17.22
CA GLN A 347 -10.74 -18.68 -16.51
C GLN A 347 -10.37 -19.12 -15.09
N SER A 348 -9.17 -19.68 -14.88
CA SER A 348 -8.70 -20.09 -13.54
C SER A 348 -8.51 -18.90 -12.60
N PHE A 349 -8.02 -17.77 -13.13
CA PHE A 349 -7.84 -16.53 -12.37
C PHE A 349 -9.19 -15.89 -12.05
N LEU A 350 -10.09 -15.81 -13.04
CA LEU A 350 -11.43 -15.26 -12.88
C LEU A 350 -12.23 -16.05 -11.85
N LYS A 351 -12.16 -17.39 -11.85
CA LYS A 351 -12.79 -18.23 -10.82
C LYS A 351 -12.30 -17.89 -9.40
N ILE A 352 -11.01 -17.61 -9.24
CA ILE A 352 -10.43 -17.20 -7.95
C ILE A 352 -10.92 -15.80 -7.57
N ILE A 353 -10.91 -14.85 -8.51
CA ILE A 353 -11.41 -13.49 -8.29
C ILE A 353 -12.87 -13.55 -7.86
N ASP A 354 -13.73 -14.25 -8.61
CA ASP A 354 -15.16 -14.38 -8.34
C ASP A 354 -15.40 -15.02 -6.98
N ARG A 355 -14.77 -16.18 -6.70
CA ARG A 355 -14.88 -16.85 -5.41
C ARG A 355 -14.49 -15.96 -4.23
N ARG A 356 -13.38 -15.22 -4.33
CA ARG A 356 -12.92 -14.34 -3.24
C ARG A 356 -13.78 -13.09 -3.15
N TRP A 357 -14.15 -12.50 -4.27
CA TRP A 357 -15.00 -11.32 -4.33
C TRP A 357 -16.38 -11.62 -3.75
N ASP A 358 -17.07 -12.65 -4.23
CA ASP A 358 -18.45 -12.95 -3.81
C ASP A 358 -18.56 -13.27 -2.32
N VAL A 359 -17.57 -13.96 -1.77
CA VAL A 359 -17.56 -14.32 -0.35
C VAL A 359 -17.22 -13.12 0.55
N GLN A 360 -16.41 -12.18 0.08
CA GLN A 360 -15.67 -11.24 0.96
C GLN A 360 -15.97 -9.76 0.66
N MET A 361 -16.23 -9.41 -0.60
CA MET A 361 -16.34 -8.04 -1.07
C MET A 361 -17.62 -7.73 -1.87
N SER A 362 -18.33 -8.72 -2.41
CA SER A 362 -19.65 -8.55 -3.03
C SER A 362 -20.72 -8.37 -1.95
N ARG A 363 -20.63 -7.23 -1.26
CA ARG A 363 -21.55 -6.80 -0.23
C ARG A 363 -22.34 -5.64 -0.79
N ASP A 364 -23.60 -5.54 -0.35
CA ASP A 364 -24.51 -4.48 -0.73
C ASP A 364 -23.85 -3.09 -0.60
N LEU A 365 -22.97 -2.90 0.38
CA LEU A 365 -22.23 -1.65 0.59
C LEU A 365 -21.30 -1.25 -0.57
N HIS A 366 -20.56 -2.20 -1.17
CA HIS A 366 -19.68 -1.91 -2.30
C HIS A 366 -20.48 -1.65 -3.59
N LEU A 367 -21.58 -2.39 -3.79
CA LEU A 367 -22.48 -2.22 -4.93
C LEU A 367 -23.24 -0.89 -4.83
N ALA A 368 -23.77 -0.55 -3.65
CA ALA A 368 -24.39 0.74 -3.39
C ALA A 368 -23.40 1.89 -3.56
N GLY A 369 -22.16 1.74 -3.08
CA GLY A 369 -21.10 2.71 -3.29
C GLY A 369 -20.81 2.95 -4.78
N TYR A 370 -20.77 1.88 -5.59
CA TYR A 370 -20.62 1.99 -7.04
C TYR A 370 -21.79 2.70 -7.70
N TYR A 371 -23.02 2.31 -7.33
CA TYR A 371 -24.25 2.89 -7.86
C TYR A 371 -24.36 4.39 -7.57
N LEU A 372 -23.97 4.82 -6.37
CA LEU A 372 -24.03 6.21 -5.92
C LEU A 372 -22.89 7.08 -6.46
N ASN A 373 -21.91 6.51 -7.16
CA ASN A 373 -20.78 7.27 -7.69
C ASN A 373 -21.17 8.01 -8.99
N PRO A 374 -21.22 9.36 -9.00
CA PRO A 374 -21.67 10.12 -10.18
C PRO A 374 -20.78 9.91 -11.40
N SER A 375 -19.50 9.55 -11.19
CA SER A 375 -18.53 9.26 -12.26
C SER A 375 -18.92 8.02 -13.09
N TYR A 376 -19.76 7.14 -12.54
CA TYR A 376 -20.17 5.90 -13.18
C TYR A 376 -21.67 5.82 -13.42
N HIS A 377 -22.46 6.38 -12.51
CA HIS A 377 -23.92 6.31 -12.54
C HIS A 377 -24.51 6.73 -13.89
N HIS A 378 -24.12 7.92 -14.37
CA HIS A 378 -24.62 8.45 -15.64
C HIS A 378 -23.89 7.84 -16.85
N CYS A 379 -22.57 7.65 -16.76
CA CYS A 379 -21.78 7.13 -17.87
C CYS A 379 -22.20 5.71 -18.30
N TYR A 380 -22.69 4.90 -17.36
CA TYR A 380 -23.06 3.51 -17.61
C TYR A 380 -24.56 3.24 -17.45
N ASN A 381 -25.39 4.28 -17.31
CA ASN A 381 -26.84 4.16 -17.09
C ASN A 381 -27.19 3.16 -15.97
N LEU A 382 -26.49 3.24 -14.84
CA LEU A 382 -26.64 2.28 -13.72
C LEU A 382 -28.04 2.32 -13.08
N GLY A 383 -28.82 3.38 -13.31
CA GLY A 383 -30.17 3.56 -12.77
C GLY A 383 -31.18 2.47 -13.17
N PHE A 384 -30.86 1.63 -14.15
CA PHE A 384 -31.70 0.51 -14.59
C PHE A 384 -31.16 -0.87 -14.17
N ASP A 385 -30.08 -0.92 -13.39
CA ASP A 385 -29.49 -2.17 -12.92
C ASP A 385 -30.22 -2.64 -11.65
N ASP A 386 -31.06 -3.67 -11.80
CA ASP A 386 -31.88 -4.23 -10.71
C ASP A 386 -31.03 -4.77 -9.54
N GLU A 387 -29.84 -5.32 -9.82
CA GLU A 387 -28.95 -5.85 -8.79
C GLU A 387 -28.39 -4.70 -7.94
N LEU A 388 -27.92 -3.63 -8.59
CA LEU A 388 -27.40 -2.45 -7.92
C LEU A 388 -28.49 -1.69 -7.14
N LEU A 389 -29.70 -1.59 -7.70
CA LEU A 389 -30.85 -1.01 -7.00
C LEU A 389 -31.25 -1.82 -5.77
N LYS A 390 -31.26 -3.15 -5.87
CA LYS A 390 -31.53 -4.04 -4.74
C LYS A 390 -30.47 -3.87 -3.65
N ALA A 391 -29.19 -3.84 -4.01
CA ALA A 391 -28.10 -3.60 -3.07
C ALA A 391 -28.25 -2.23 -2.38
N LEU A 392 -28.57 -1.16 -3.12
CA LEU A 392 -28.81 0.15 -2.54
C LEU A 392 -29.98 0.13 -1.53
N ARG A 393 -31.10 -0.50 -1.89
CA ARG A 393 -32.26 -0.65 -0.99
C ARG A 393 -31.90 -1.41 0.28
N ASN A 394 -31.12 -2.49 0.16
CA ASN A 394 -30.64 -3.24 1.32
C ASN A 394 -29.75 -2.39 2.22
N VAL A 395 -28.94 -1.49 1.66
CA VAL A 395 -28.12 -0.57 2.45
C VAL A 395 -28.96 0.47 3.19
N ILE A 396 -29.95 1.05 2.52
CA ILE A 396 -30.81 2.10 3.09
C ILE A 396 -31.73 1.53 4.19
N ASN A 397 -32.22 0.31 4.03
CA ASN A 397 -33.19 -0.31 4.93
C ASN A 397 -32.57 -1.05 6.13
N ARG A 398 -31.24 -1.02 6.26
CA ARG A 398 -30.52 -1.63 7.38
C ARG A 398 -30.29 -0.59 8.48
#